data_AF-A0A3A5VZ17-F1
#
_entry.id   AF-A0A3A5VZ17-F1
#
_cell.length_a   1.000
_cell.length_b   1.000
_cell.length_c   1.000
_cell.angle_alpha   90.00
_cell.angle_beta   90.00
_cell.angle_gamma   90.00
#
_symmetry.space_group_name_H-M   'P 1'
#
loop_
_entity.id
_entity.type
_entity.pdbx_description
1 polymer ?
#
loop_
_entity_poly.entity_id
_entity_poly.type
_entity_poly.pdbx_seq_one_letter_code
_entity_poly.pdbx_strand_id
1 'polypeptide(L)'
;MARPNSSLQAMMLMALMVLAPLSGCFGEAEPETVNVEELLLLDGRNPALTTMAAGEWHDFVLRGENTRLSVPIDTFIFVDDQLVRSGQVVVDENGSMAGKLLTTPYTNSTTLTVMQSNGMEQTITMDVGNGTPIVSGEAWLERMTYILSVCDDGAVCGGYINRWMGAGNPAFERAASYFHGHFEGLGYRAEMMRVFDSGNPTEPESLNVIAWKDGPEGNTCVQGMGAHMDIAVPGGPPGGGTWEGAYDNTAGSVAVMLYARAFTEMEFECDTFLALWSSEEEGLRGSNAFANNDCDVCLPQDKELRFYINMDMMGVSWPAHKSSGDPFPYHAWSGPDLDPAVQDVEITTVLDHVHRDILKAPMDLRIEGSYGAGCDQHWDDHYNLVMDVHEDTFGRSDHVTFRDLGAQTIFHLGAYDDDYPAYHAPTDTLENMITEVGGEDELKKSIEFVMWAAMLEFIIADQTPEVRNLGA
;
A
#
# COMPACT_ATOMS: atom_id res chain seq x y z
N MET A 1 66.05 74.61 -2.60
CA MET A 1 65.44 73.28 -2.73
C MET A 1 65.58 72.56 -1.40
N ALA A 2 64.49 72.46 -0.63
CA ALA A 2 64.50 71.81 0.68
C ALA A 2 64.60 70.28 0.53
N ARG A 3 65.49 69.65 1.30
CA ARG A 3 65.65 68.19 1.35
C ARG A 3 64.41 67.56 1.98
N PRO A 4 63.91 66.42 1.49
CA PRO A 4 62.81 65.72 2.14
C PRO A 4 63.27 65.20 3.51
N ASN A 5 62.38 65.34 4.50
CA ASN A 5 62.65 65.03 5.90
C ASN A 5 62.65 63.50 6.07
N SER A 6 63.83 62.89 6.11
CA SER A 6 64.03 61.42 6.17
C SER A 6 63.35 60.75 7.37
N SER A 7 63.16 61.50 8.46
CA SER A 7 62.42 61.05 9.65
C SER A 7 60.94 60.79 9.38
N LEU A 8 60.31 61.55 8.48
CA LEU A 8 58.89 61.41 8.18
C LEU A 8 58.65 60.17 7.30
N GLN A 9 59.57 59.90 6.37
CA GLN A 9 59.54 58.68 5.55
C GLN A 9 59.76 57.42 6.39
N ALA A 10 60.68 57.47 7.37
CA ALA A 10 60.93 56.34 8.27
C ALA A 10 59.73 56.05 9.19
N MET A 11 59.05 57.08 9.72
CA MET A 11 57.82 56.90 10.50
C MET A 11 56.67 56.35 9.66
N MET A 12 56.54 56.80 8.41
CA MET A 12 55.48 56.32 7.51
C MET A 12 55.69 54.86 7.10
N LEU A 13 56.95 54.45 6.87
CA LEU A 13 57.31 53.05 6.60
C LEU A 13 57.09 52.13 7.81
N MET A 14 57.45 52.59 9.02
CA MET A 14 57.15 51.81 10.24
C MET A 14 55.65 51.71 10.49
N ALA A 15 54.88 52.78 10.27
CA ALA A 15 53.42 52.72 10.38
C ALA A 15 52.82 51.72 9.38
N LEU A 16 53.30 51.72 8.13
CA LEU A 16 52.88 50.74 7.10
C LEU A 16 53.24 49.30 7.47
N MET A 17 54.43 49.06 8.02
CA MET A 17 54.86 47.72 8.44
C MET A 17 54.13 47.21 9.69
N VAL A 18 53.69 48.12 10.58
CA VAL A 18 52.86 47.77 11.76
C VAL A 18 51.40 47.56 11.40
N LEU A 19 50.89 48.23 10.35
CA LEU A 19 49.51 48.08 9.88
C LEU A 19 49.33 46.87 8.92
N ALA A 20 50.39 46.42 8.24
CA ALA A 20 50.34 45.27 7.33
C ALA A 20 49.88 43.93 7.96
N PRO A 21 50.23 43.55 9.21
CA PRO A 21 49.68 42.37 9.85
C PRO A 21 48.27 42.58 10.45
N LEU A 22 47.80 43.84 10.56
CA LEU A 22 46.44 44.18 11.02
C LEU A 22 45.41 44.16 9.89
N SER A 23 45.84 44.23 8.62
CA SER A 23 45.02 43.82 7.48
C SER A 23 45.00 42.30 7.35
N GLY A 24 44.67 41.63 8.45
CA GLY A 24 44.37 40.21 8.46
C GLY A 24 43.35 39.96 7.36
N CYS A 25 43.79 39.25 6.33
CA CYS A 25 42.90 38.60 5.40
C CYS A 25 42.10 37.63 6.27
N PHE A 26 40.91 38.06 6.73
CA PHE A 26 39.85 37.11 6.98
C PHE A 26 39.63 36.47 5.62
N GLY A 27 40.31 35.35 5.39
CA GLY A 27 39.72 34.36 4.52
C GLY A 27 38.36 34.11 5.14
N GLU A 28 37.31 34.62 4.50
CA GLU A 28 36.10 33.82 4.41
C GLU A 28 36.63 32.45 4.02
N ALA A 29 36.69 31.53 4.98
CA ALA A 29 36.72 30.13 4.62
C ALA A 29 35.51 30.02 3.71
N GLU A 30 35.74 29.82 2.41
CA GLU A 30 34.64 29.46 1.53
C GLU A 30 33.92 28.34 2.26
N PRO A 31 32.58 28.45 2.47
CA PRO A 31 31.86 27.40 3.16
C PRO A 31 32.29 26.11 2.49
N GLU A 32 32.86 25.17 3.26
CA GLU A 32 33.30 23.89 2.71
C GLU A 32 32.14 23.36 1.89
N THR A 33 32.27 23.39 0.57
CA THR A 33 31.20 23.03 -0.33
C THR A 33 31.10 21.53 -0.25
N VAL A 34 30.17 21.06 0.59
CA VAL A 34 29.87 19.64 0.71
C VAL A 34 29.45 19.16 -0.66
N ASN A 35 30.29 18.31 -1.25
CA ASN A 35 30.01 17.70 -2.54
C ASN A 35 29.02 16.55 -2.30
N VAL A 36 27.72 16.83 -2.42
CA VAL A 36 26.64 15.84 -2.29
C VAL A 36 26.95 14.56 -3.05
N GLU A 37 27.52 14.67 -4.25
CA GLU A 37 27.80 13.54 -5.13
C GLU A 37 28.80 12.55 -4.53
N GLU A 38 29.65 12.99 -3.61
CA GLU A 38 30.58 12.11 -2.91
C GLU A 38 29.90 11.32 -1.80
N LEU A 39 28.77 11.82 -1.28
CA LEU A 39 28.05 11.25 -0.14
C LEU A 39 26.81 10.46 -0.56
N LEU A 40 26.03 10.95 -1.51
CA LEU A 40 24.77 10.34 -1.93
C LEU A 40 24.76 10.23 -3.44
N LEU A 41 24.53 9.02 -3.93
CA LEU A 41 24.17 8.75 -5.31
C LEU A 41 22.73 8.23 -5.34
N LEU A 42 21.96 8.69 -6.33
CA LEU A 42 20.62 8.22 -6.64
C LEU A 42 20.62 7.68 -8.06
N ASP A 43 20.21 6.42 -8.25
CA ASP A 43 20.30 5.68 -9.52
C ASP A 43 21.71 5.76 -10.16
N GLY A 44 22.74 5.76 -9.29
CA GLY A 44 24.15 5.88 -9.68
C GLY A 44 24.58 7.28 -10.16
N ARG A 45 23.76 8.31 -9.94
CA ARG A 45 23.99 9.69 -10.40
C ARG A 45 23.93 10.69 -9.24
N ASN A 46 24.41 11.90 -9.49
CA ASN A 46 24.26 13.02 -8.57
C ASN A 46 22.75 13.32 -8.36
N PRO A 47 22.26 13.34 -7.11
CA PRO A 47 20.86 13.62 -6.79
C PRO A 47 20.36 14.96 -7.37
N ALA A 48 21.21 15.99 -7.45
CA ALA A 48 20.85 17.29 -8.02
C ALA A 48 20.62 17.27 -9.54
N LEU A 49 20.99 16.17 -10.21
CA LEU A 49 20.83 15.94 -11.65
C LEU A 49 19.86 14.79 -11.96
N THR A 50 19.18 14.26 -10.93
CA THR A 50 18.31 13.09 -11.04
C THR A 50 16.87 13.51 -10.76
N THR A 51 15.95 12.93 -11.53
CA THR A 51 14.51 13.10 -11.32
C THR A 51 13.97 11.73 -10.90
N MET A 52 13.31 11.67 -9.75
CA MET A 52 12.62 10.46 -9.33
C MET A 52 11.32 10.29 -10.12
N ALA A 53 10.92 9.05 -10.36
CA ALA A 53 9.65 8.68 -10.94
C ALA A 53 8.68 8.30 -9.80
N ALA A 54 7.51 8.93 -9.77
CA ALA A 54 6.53 8.72 -8.72
C ALA A 54 6.06 7.25 -8.69
N GLY A 55 6.04 6.64 -7.51
CA GLY A 55 5.62 5.25 -7.35
C GLY A 55 6.62 4.19 -7.82
N GLU A 56 7.82 4.56 -8.28
CA GLU A 56 8.88 3.62 -8.70
C GLU A 56 10.00 3.48 -7.67
N TRP A 57 10.73 2.37 -7.75
CA TRP A 57 11.95 2.14 -6.97
C TRP A 57 13.12 2.97 -7.51
N HIS A 58 13.85 3.61 -6.59
CA HIS A 58 15.10 4.29 -6.88
C HIS A 58 16.22 3.78 -5.99
N ASP A 59 17.34 3.40 -6.57
CA ASP A 59 18.48 2.91 -5.78
C ASP A 59 19.25 4.11 -5.20
N PHE A 60 19.62 4.04 -3.93
CA PHE A 60 20.54 5.01 -3.34
C PHE A 60 21.81 4.34 -2.81
N VAL A 61 22.92 5.07 -2.86
CA VAL A 61 24.16 4.72 -2.18
C VAL A 61 24.57 5.89 -1.31
N LEU A 62 24.68 5.65 -0.01
CA LEU A 62 25.09 6.64 0.99
C LEU A 62 26.50 6.30 1.50
N ARG A 63 27.38 7.30 1.58
CA ARG A 63 28.80 7.15 1.90
C ARG A 63 29.25 8.07 3.04
N GLY A 64 30.32 7.64 3.68
CA GLY A 64 30.94 8.33 4.80
C GLY A 64 30.43 7.77 6.13
N GLU A 65 31.37 7.35 6.97
CA GLU A 65 31.06 6.80 8.30
C GLU A 65 30.25 7.80 9.14
N ASN A 66 29.19 7.32 9.79
CA ASN A 66 28.25 8.13 10.57
C ASN A 66 27.52 9.24 9.76
N THR A 67 27.54 9.17 8.42
CA THR A 67 26.65 9.98 7.58
C THR A 67 25.22 9.44 7.70
N ARG A 68 24.25 10.33 7.78
CA ARG A 68 22.83 10.03 7.93
C ARG A 68 22.04 10.56 6.75
N LEU A 69 21.08 9.77 6.27
CA LEU A 69 20.07 10.19 5.30
C LEU A 69 18.71 10.20 6.00
N SER A 70 17.94 11.26 5.80
CA SER A 70 16.56 11.41 6.28
C SER A 70 15.66 11.83 5.13
N VAL A 71 14.45 11.29 5.09
CA VAL A 71 13.43 11.57 4.08
C VAL A 71 12.12 12.05 4.73
N PRO A 72 11.23 12.76 3.99
CA PRO A 72 9.91 13.11 4.48
C PRO A 72 9.01 11.88 4.59
N ILE A 73 7.86 12.06 5.23
CA ILE A 73 6.87 11.02 5.54
C ILE A 73 6.29 10.30 4.30
N ASP A 74 6.26 10.96 3.15
CA ASP A 74 5.73 10.47 1.87
C ASP A 74 6.84 9.92 0.94
N THR A 75 8.02 9.67 1.50
CA THR A 75 9.17 9.02 0.86
C THR A 75 9.71 7.95 1.79
N PHE A 76 9.81 6.73 1.31
CA PHE A 76 10.14 5.56 2.12
C PHE A 76 11.56 5.10 1.83
N ILE A 77 12.31 4.75 2.88
CA ILE A 77 13.63 4.13 2.75
C ILE A 77 13.46 2.63 2.98
N PHE A 78 14.03 1.83 2.09
CA PHE A 78 14.16 0.39 2.26
C PHE A 78 15.64 0.00 2.32
N VAL A 79 15.99 -0.85 3.28
CA VAL A 79 17.32 -1.44 3.43
C VAL A 79 17.14 -2.94 3.59
N ASP A 80 17.90 -3.73 2.83
CA ASP A 80 17.71 -5.19 2.74
C ASP A 80 16.25 -5.54 2.43
N ASP A 81 15.62 -4.75 1.55
CA ASP A 81 14.24 -4.85 1.11
C ASP A 81 13.17 -4.71 2.24
N GLN A 82 13.57 -4.29 3.44
CA GLN A 82 12.66 -3.96 4.55
C GLN A 82 12.47 -2.46 4.73
N LEU A 83 11.25 -2.03 5.10
CA LEU A 83 10.94 -0.63 5.35
C LEU A 83 11.67 -0.12 6.60
N VAL A 84 12.35 1.02 6.48
CA VAL A 84 12.93 1.75 7.61
C VAL A 84 11.90 2.75 8.14
N ARG A 85 11.10 2.33 9.13
CA ARG A 85 9.98 3.10 9.71
C ARG A 85 10.33 4.53 10.13
N SER A 86 11.56 4.78 10.58
CA SER A 86 11.99 6.12 11.01
C SER A 86 12.16 7.12 9.87
N GLY A 87 12.16 6.67 8.61
CA GLY A 87 12.55 7.48 7.45
C GLY A 87 14.00 7.95 7.53
N GLN A 88 14.85 7.24 8.28
CA GLN A 88 16.23 7.66 8.56
C GLN A 88 17.19 6.47 8.67
N VAL A 89 18.31 6.56 7.95
CA VAL A 89 19.40 5.58 7.99
C VAL A 89 20.73 6.25 8.32
N VAL A 90 21.66 5.46 8.86
CA VAL A 90 23.02 5.90 9.22
C VAL A 90 24.02 4.90 8.67
N VAL A 91 25.06 5.39 8.01
CA VAL A 91 26.17 4.57 7.49
C VAL A 91 26.97 4.03 8.66
N ASP A 92 27.21 2.72 8.63
CA ASP A 92 28.01 1.99 9.62
C ASP A 92 29.53 2.23 9.46
N GLU A 93 30.32 1.48 10.24
CA GLU A 93 31.79 1.54 10.22
C GLU A 93 32.41 1.09 8.88
N ASN A 94 31.65 0.43 7.98
CA ASN A 94 32.13 0.04 6.66
C ASN A 94 32.21 1.23 5.69
N GLY A 95 31.64 2.38 6.08
CA GLY A 95 31.80 3.66 5.37
C GLY A 95 30.94 3.83 4.13
N SER A 96 30.06 2.86 3.82
CA SER A 96 29.05 2.96 2.76
C SER A 96 27.88 2.02 3.04
N MET A 97 26.68 2.45 2.67
CA MET A 97 25.48 1.60 2.62
C MET A 97 24.70 1.85 1.33
N ALA A 98 23.81 0.92 1.00
CA ALA A 98 22.89 1.03 -0.12
C ALA A 98 21.47 0.67 0.33
N GLY A 99 20.49 1.11 -0.44
CA GLY A 99 19.09 0.78 -0.23
C GLY A 99 18.24 1.33 -1.36
N LYS A 100 16.92 1.30 -1.18
CA LYS A 100 15.96 1.83 -2.13
C LYS A 100 15.15 2.98 -1.52
N LEU A 101 14.75 3.91 -2.36
CA LEU A 101 13.72 4.90 -2.08
C LEU A 101 12.46 4.58 -2.87
N LEU A 102 11.31 4.80 -2.25
CA LEU A 102 10.00 4.72 -2.89
C LEU A 102 9.21 5.98 -2.53
N THR A 103 8.52 6.56 -3.51
CA THR A 103 7.57 7.66 -3.28
C THR A 103 6.16 7.19 -3.58
N THR A 104 5.15 7.86 -3.05
CA THR A 104 3.77 7.64 -3.51
C THR A 104 3.60 8.12 -4.96
N PRO A 105 2.62 7.63 -5.73
CA PRO A 105 2.31 8.14 -7.07
C PRO A 105 1.82 9.60 -7.05
N TYR A 106 1.50 10.14 -5.88
CA TYR A 106 0.97 11.49 -5.67
C TYR A 106 2.06 12.50 -5.27
N THR A 107 3.30 12.03 -5.04
CA THR A 107 4.42 12.89 -4.67
C THR A 107 4.94 13.63 -5.90
N ASN A 108 4.87 14.97 -5.89
CA ASN A 108 5.38 15.82 -6.97
C ASN A 108 6.80 16.35 -6.72
N SER A 109 7.24 16.35 -5.47
CA SER A 109 8.57 16.79 -5.05
C SER A 109 8.93 16.12 -3.74
N THR A 110 10.19 15.73 -3.56
CA THR A 110 10.69 15.20 -2.28
C THR A 110 11.97 15.91 -1.87
N THR A 111 12.31 15.81 -0.59
CA THR A 111 13.48 16.45 0.00
C THR A 111 14.33 15.45 0.76
N LEU A 112 15.56 15.22 0.31
CA LEU A 112 16.52 14.35 0.97
C LEU A 112 17.45 15.18 1.84
N THR A 113 17.55 14.86 3.13
CA THR A 113 18.47 15.53 4.06
C THR A 113 19.62 14.61 4.41
N VAL A 114 20.84 15.02 4.06
CA VAL A 114 22.09 14.32 4.37
C VAL A 114 22.81 15.06 5.49
N MET A 115 23.11 14.38 6.59
CA MET A 115 23.85 14.93 7.73
C MET A 115 25.15 14.15 7.94
N GLN A 116 26.28 14.84 7.87
CA GLN A 116 27.61 14.27 8.08
C GLN A 116 27.96 14.15 9.57
N SER A 117 28.99 13.34 9.86
CA SER A 117 29.52 13.13 11.22
C SER A 117 30.09 14.38 11.90
N ASN A 118 30.51 15.38 11.12
CA ASN A 118 30.97 16.68 11.60
C ASN A 118 29.81 17.65 11.94
N GLY A 119 28.55 17.22 11.76
CA GLY A 119 27.35 18.02 11.99
C GLY A 119 26.95 18.93 10.83
N MET A 120 27.62 18.86 9.67
CA MET A 120 27.18 19.57 8.47
C MET A 120 25.96 18.88 7.88
N GLU A 121 24.92 19.67 7.62
CA GLU A 121 23.65 19.24 7.03
C GLU A 121 23.49 19.82 5.63
N GLN A 122 23.00 18.99 4.72
CA GLN A 122 22.69 19.39 3.36
C GLN A 122 21.34 18.82 2.92
N THR A 123 20.48 19.71 2.43
CA THR A 123 19.15 19.39 1.96
C THR A 123 19.11 19.44 0.44
N ILE A 124 18.55 18.41 -0.19
CA ILE A 124 18.39 18.29 -1.64
C ILE A 124 16.90 18.16 -1.93
N THR A 125 16.31 19.21 -2.47
CA THR A 125 14.94 19.16 -2.98
C THR A 125 14.98 18.77 -4.46
N MET A 126 14.17 17.78 -4.84
CA MET A 126 14.07 17.27 -6.19
C MET A 126 12.62 17.16 -6.64
N ASP A 127 12.39 17.43 -7.92
CA ASP A 127 11.11 17.18 -8.57
C ASP A 127 10.94 15.67 -8.77
N VAL A 128 9.71 15.21 -8.55
CA VAL A 128 9.30 13.83 -8.83
C VAL A 128 8.41 13.89 -10.07
N GLY A 129 8.86 13.25 -11.13
CA GLY A 129 8.15 13.15 -12.40
C GLY A 129 7.16 12.00 -12.41
N ASN A 130 6.39 11.90 -13.50
CA ASN A 130 5.49 10.77 -13.72
C ASN A 130 6.28 9.45 -13.79
N GLY A 131 5.86 8.47 -13.01
CA GLY A 131 6.35 7.10 -13.07
C GLY A 131 5.28 6.10 -13.51
N THR A 132 5.66 4.83 -13.49
CA THR A 132 4.82 3.65 -13.59
C THR A 132 4.81 2.99 -12.21
N PRO A 133 3.83 3.33 -11.35
CA PRO A 133 3.83 2.88 -9.97
C PRO A 133 3.94 1.35 -9.84
N ILE A 134 4.67 0.86 -8.83
CA ILE A 134 4.91 -0.58 -8.60
C ILE A 134 3.60 -1.38 -8.48
N VAL A 135 2.54 -0.71 -8.03
CA VAL A 135 1.15 -1.13 -8.16
C VAL A 135 0.40 0.04 -8.79
N SER A 136 -0.26 -0.17 -9.93
CA SER A 136 -0.90 0.92 -10.69
C SER A 136 -2.28 0.54 -11.20
N GLY A 137 -3.13 1.55 -11.37
CA GLY A 137 -4.46 1.36 -11.93
C GLY A 137 -4.44 0.82 -13.36
N GLU A 138 -3.42 1.19 -14.14
CA GLU A 138 -3.20 0.66 -15.50
C GLU A 138 -2.95 -0.86 -15.48
N ALA A 139 -2.03 -1.33 -14.64
CA ALA A 139 -1.74 -2.76 -14.52
C ALA A 139 -2.95 -3.54 -13.98
N TRP A 140 -3.75 -2.92 -13.11
CA TRP A 140 -4.99 -3.50 -12.60
C TRP A 140 -6.03 -3.62 -13.71
N LEU A 141 -6.25 -2.57 -14.51
CA LEU A 141 -7.24 -2.59 -15.60
C LEU A 141 -6.86 -3.58 -16.70
N GLU A 142 -5.57 -3.67 -17.04
CA GLU A 142 -5.06 -4.69 -17.98
C GLU A 142 -5.38 -6.10 -17.49
N ARG A 143 -5.14 -6.37 -16.20
CA ARG A 143 -5.38 -7.69 -15.61
C ARG A 143 -6.87 -8.00 -15.49
N MET A 144 -7.69 -7.04 -15.09
CA MET A 144 -9.15 -7.15 -15.08
C MET A 144 -9.69 -7.48 -16.47
N THR A 145 -9.23 -6.74 -17.49
CA THR A 145 -9.62 -6.96 -18.89
C THR A 145 -9.27 -8.36 -19.33
N TYR A 146 -8.04 -8.83 -19.06
CA TYR A 146 -7.65 -10.20 -19.39
C TYR A 146 -8.54 -11.24 -18.69
N ILE A 147 -8.75 -11.12 -17.39
CA ILE A 147 -9.51 -12.09 -16.59
C ILE A 147 -10.96 -12.19 -17.07
N LEU A 148 -11.60 -11.05 -17.34
CA LEU A 148 -13.04 -10.98 -17.63
C LEU A 148 -13.38 -11.16 -19.12
N SER A 149 -12.43 -10.88 -20.02
CA SER A 149 -12.67 -11.03 -21.47
C SER A 149 -12.80 -12.49 -21.89
N VAL A 150 -13.78 -12.76 -22.76
CA VAL A 150 -14.02 -14.09 -23.36
C VAL A 150 -13.80 -14.03 -24.86
N CYS A 151 -12.78 -14.72 -25.36
CA CYS A 151 -12.52 -14.89 -26.79
C CYS A 151 -11.74 -16.17 -27.09
N ASP A 152 -11.58 -16.51 -28.37
CA ASP A 152 -10.92 -17.74 -28.83
C ASP A 152 -9.39 -17.74 -28.59
N ASP A 153 -8.77 -16.57 -28.41
CA ASP A 153 -7.34 -16.44 -28.17
C ASP A 153 -7.03 -16.36 -26.67
N GLY A 154 -6.64 -17.50 -26.09
CA GLY A 154 -6.30 -17.60 -24.66
C GLY A 154 -5.06 -16.80 -24.23
N ALA A 155 -4.27 -16.27 -25.17
CA ALA A 155 -3.19 -15.34 -24.87
C ALA A 155 -3.69 -13.91 -24.65
N VAL A 156 -4.89 -13.59 -25.15
CA VAL A 156 -5.52 -12.26 -25.06
C VAL A 156 -6.68 -12.26 -24.07
N CYS A 157 -7.40 -13.37 -23.94
CA CYS A 157 -8.59 -13.50 -23.11
C CYS A 157 -8.45 -14.66 -22.13
N GLY A 158 -8.53 -14.35 -20.84
CA GLY A 158 -8.52 -15.31 -19.75
C GLY A 158 -9.87 -16.01 -19.59
N GLY A 159 -10.99 -15.27 -19.64
CA GLY A 159 -12.35 -15.81 -19.51
C GLY A 159 -12.59 -16.56 -18.20
N TYR A 160 -12.06 -16.05 -17.09
CA TYR A 160 -12.22 -16.61 -15.74
C TYR A 160 -13.46 -16.04 -15.04
N ILE A 161 -14.59 -16.11 -15.75
CA ILE A 161 -15.91 -15.70 -15.30
C ILE A 161 -16.71 -16.90 -14.77
N ASN A 162 -17.93 -16.70 -14.26
CA ASN A 162 -18.84 -17.77 -13.83
C ASN A 162 -18.29 -18.62 -12.66
N ARG A 163 -17.53 -17.98 -11.77
CA ARG A 163 -16.82 -18.59 -10.64
C ARG A 163 -17.67 -18.62 -9.36
N TRP A 164 -18.93 -19.06 -9.43
CA TRP A 164 -19.78 -19.22 -8.23
C TRP A 164 -19.45 -20.51 -7.47
N MET A 165 -19.71 -20.54 -6.15
CA MET A 165 -19.79 -21.76 -5.31
C MET A 165 -18.54 -22.66 -5.24
N GLY A 166 -17.33 -22.16 -5.53
CA GLY A 166 -16.11 -22.94 -5.24
C GLY A 166 -15.88 -24.22 -6.06
N ALA A 167 -15.36 -25.26 -5.38
CA ALA A 167 -15.00 -26.55 -5.97
C ALA A 167 -16.20 -27.35 -6.51
N GLY A 168 -15.95 -28.11 -7.58
CA GLY A 168 -17.00 -28.79 -8.35
C GLY A 168 -17.63 -27.91 -9.45
N ASN A 169 -17.41 -26.59 -9.43
CA ASN A 169 -17.65 -25.71 -10.58
C ASN A 169 -16.41 -25.69 -11.49
N PRO A 170 -16.47 -26.20 -12.74
CA PRO A 170 -15.32 -26.23 -13.64
C PRO A 170 -14.75 -24.84 -13.99
N ALA A 171 -15.59 -23.80 -14.01
CA ALA A 171 -15.14 -22.43 -14.25
C ALA A 171 -14.34 -21.89 -13.06
N PHE A 172 -14.82 -22.16 -11.85
CA PHE A 172 -14.10 -21.82 -10.61
C PHE A 172 -12.75 -22.54 -10.52
N GLU A 173 -12.71 -23.87 -10.72
CA GLU A 173 -11.45 -24.62 -10.63
C GLU A 173 -10.43 -24.18 -11.69
N ARG A 174 -10.90 -23.78 -12.87
CA ARG A 174 -10.05 -23.19 -13.90
C ARG A 174 -9.48 -21.84 -13.46
N ALA A 175 -10.29 -20.98 -12.84
CA ALA A 175 -9.84 -19.69 -12.30
C ALA A 175 -8.84 -19.89 -11.15
N ALA A 176 -9.16 -20.76 -10.19
CA ALA A 176 -8.26 -21.11 -9.07
C ALA A 176 -6.90 -21.61 -9.58
N SER A 177 -6.88 -22.48 -10.60
CA SER A 177 -5.62 -22.94 -11.20
C SER A 177 -4.80 -21.81 -11.85
N TYR A 178 -5.46 -20.82 -12.45
CA TYR A 178 -4.77 -19.66 -13.01
C TYR A 178 -4.18 -18.76 -11.93
N PHE A 179 -4.95 -18.47 -10.89
CA PHE A 179 -4.48 -17.65 -9.78
C PHE A 179 -3.34 -18.33 -9.00
N HIS A 180 -3.46 -19.64 -8.76
CA HIS A 180 -2.38 -20.45 -8.18
C HIS A 180 -1.10 -20.38 -9.04
N GLY A 181 -1.22 -20.56 -10.35
CA GLY A 181 -0.10 -20.45 -11.27
C GLY A 181 0.52 -19.04 -11.35
N HIS A 182 -0.25 -17.98 -11.13
CA HIS A 182 0.28 -16.61 -11.01
C HIS A 182 1.19 -16.49 -9.80
N PHE A 183 0.75 -16.98 -8.64
CA PHE A 183 1.56 -16.94 -7.42
C PHE A 183 2.80 -17.84 -7.50
N GLU A 184 2.67 -19.07 -8.02
CA GLU A 184 3.85 -19.94 -8.27
C GLU A 184 4.84 -19.29 -9.23
N GLY A 185 4.34 -18.64 -10.29
CA GLY A 185 5.18 -17.96 -11.29
C GLY A 185 5.98 -16.79 -10.72
N LEU A 186 5.50 -16.20 -9.62
CA LEU A 186 6.21 -15.16 -8.86
C LEU A 186 7.17 -15.71 -7.80
N GLY A 187 7.18 -17.03 -7.58
CA GLY A 187 8.08 -17.71 -6.64
C GLY A 187 7.53 -17.92 -5.23
N TYR A 188 6.23 -17.68 -5.00
CA TYR A 188 5.59 -17.97 -3.70
C TYR A 188 5.43 -19.49 -3.49
N ARG A 189 5.37 -19.92 -2.23
CA ARG A 189 4.74 -21.20 -1.89
C ARG A 189 3.24 -21.06 -2.07
N ALA A 190 2.75 -21.37 -3.27
CA ALA A 190 1.33 -21.33 -3.58
C ALA A 190 0.68 -22.68 -3.27
N GLU A 191 -0.38 -22.65 -2.48
CA GLU A 191 -1.13 -23.81 -2.03
C GLU A 191 -2.59 -23.69 -2.44
N MET A 192 -3.20 -24.83 -2.78
CA MET A 192 -4.64 -24.95 -3.01
C MET A 192 -5.27 -25.69 -1.85
N MET A 193 -6.10 -25.01 -1.07
CA MET A 193 -6.77 -25.59 0.09
C MET A 193 -8.20 -25.97 -0.28
N ARG A 194 -8.45 -27.28 -0.41
CA ARG A 194 -9.81 -27.82 -0.60
C ARG A 194 -10.49 -28.00 0.73
N VAL A 195 -11.70 -27.45 0.85
CA VAL A 195 -12.59 -27.63 1.99
C VAL A 195 -13.68 -28.61 1.55
N PHE A 196 -13.58 -29.85 2.00
CA PHE A 196 -14.60 -30.87 1.77
C PHE A 196 -15.60 -30.84 2.92
N ASP A 197 -16.88 -30.57 2.63
CA ASP A 197 -17.94 -31.01 3.53
C ASP A 197 -18.42 -32.41 3.12
N SER A 198 -18.47 -33.31 4.09
CA SER A 198 -18.79 -34.73 3.88
C SER A 198 -20.29 -35.03 3.96
N GLY A 199 -21.18 -34.04 3.81
CA GLY A 199 -22.60 -34.35 3.83
C GLY A 199 -23.66 -33.25 3.68
N ASN A 200 -23.34 -31.96 3.58
CA ASN A 200 -24.36 -30.94 3.38
C ASN A 200 -24.49 -30.51 1.90
N PRO A 201 -25.55 -30.95 1.18
CA PRO A 201 -25.76 -30.59 -0.23
C PRO A 201 -26.14 -29.12 -0.46
N THR A 202 -26.33 -28.31 0.60
CA THR A 202 -26.51 -26.85 0.50
C THR A 202 -25.19 -26.08 0.67
N GLU A 203 -24.08 -26.81 0.80
CA GLU A 203 -22.76 -26.30 1.15
C GLU A 203 -21.77 -26.80 0.12
N PRO A 204 -21.54 -26.03 -0.96
CA PRO A 204 -20.62 -26.48 -1.99
C PRO A 204 -19.19 -26.55 -1.43
N GLU A 205 -18.39 -27.46 -1.99
CA GLU A 205 -16.97 -27.58 -1.63
C GLU A 205 -16.27 -26.24 -1.91
N SER A 206 -15.38 -25.79 -1.02
CA SER A 206 -14.61 -24.55 -1.24
C SER A 206 -13.18 -24.88 -1.68
N LEU A 207 -12.56 -23.99 -2.45
CA LEU A 207 -11.19 -24.14 -2.90
C LEU A 207 -10.46 -22.79 -2.80
N ASN A 208 -9.71 -22.59 -1.73
CA ASN A 208 -8.90 -21.37 -1.58
C ASN A 208 -7.59 -21.50 -2.36
N VAL A 209 -7.03 -20.37 -2.74
CA VAL A 209 -5.66 -20.25 -3.23
C VAL A 209 -4.89 -19.35 -2.27
N ILE A 210 -3.80 -19.86 -1.69
CA ILE A 210 -2.99 -19.14 -0.71
C ILE A 210 -1.55 -19.09 -1.20
N ALA A 211 -0.95 -17.91 -1.19
CA ALA A 211 0.46 -17.69 -1.51
C ALA A 211 1.22 -17.27 -0.25
N TRP A 212 2.17 -18.10 0.17
CA TRP A 212 2.99 -17.85 1.34
C TRP A 212 4.35 -17.25 0.98
N LYS A 213 4.74 -16.22 1.74
CA LYS A 213 6.10 -15.68 1.83
C LYS A 213 6.58 -15.82 3.26
N ASP A 214 7.65 -16.58 3.45
CA ASP A 214 8.21 -16.85 4.77
C ASP A 214 8.94 -15.61 5.29
N GLY A 215 8.73 -15.26 6.56
CA GLY A 215 9.52 -14.22 7.22
C GLY A 215 10.89 -14.75 7.66
N PRO A 216 11.70 -13.95 8.38
CA PRO A 216 12.98 -14.36 8.92
C PRO A 216 12.89 -15.66 9.75
N GLU A 217 13.95 -16.47 9.72
CA GLU A 217 14.02 -17.70 10.50
C GLU A 217 13.80 -17.42 11.99
N GLY A 218 12.87 -18.16 12.60
CA GLY A 218 12.52 -18.00 14.02
C GLY A 218 11.51 -16.89 14.31
N ASN A 219 10.91 -16.27 13.28
CA ASN A 219 9.76 -15.38 13.49
C ASN A 219 8.62 -16.11 14.22
N THR A 220 7.83 -15.35 14.97
CA THR A 220 6.77 -15.87 15.85
C THR A 220 5.38 -15.40 15.44
N CYS A 221 5.26 -14.79 14.26
CA CYS A 221 4.05 -14.11 13.84
C CYS A 221 3.69 -14.44 12.39
N VAL A 222 2.41 -14.30 12.11
CA VAL A 222 1.80 -14.39 10.80
C VAL A 222 0.91 -13.17 10.57
N GLN A 223 0.83 -12.74 9.32
CA GLN A 223 -0.05 -11.65 8.88
C GLN A 223 -0.54 -11.96 7.46
N GLY A 224 -1.60 -11.28 7.01
CA GLY A 224 -2.06 -11.54 5.66
C GLY A 224 -2.90 -10.46 5.03
N MET A 225 -3.12 -10.66 3.74
CA MET A 225 -3.99 -9.83 2.91
C MET A 225 -4.77 -10.73 1.96
N GLY A 226 -6.04 -10.43 1.73
CA GLY A 226 -6.84 -11.26 0.85
C GLY A 226 -8.08 -10.59 0.29
N ALA A 227 -8.68 -11.31 -0.64
CA ALA A 227 -9.95 -11.01 -1.31
C ALA A 227 -10.65 -12.32 -1.59
N HIS A 228 -11.98 -12.34 -1.68
CA HIS A 228 -12.64 -13.52 -2.19
C HIS A 228 -12.61 -13.56 -3.71
N MET A 229 -12.58 -14.78 -4.24
CA MET A 229 -12.51 -15.06 -5.67
C MET A 229 -13.71 -15.84 -6.20
N ASP A 230 -14.67 -16.18 -5.37
CA ASP A 230 -16.01 -16.50 -5.84
C ASP A 230 -16.77 -15.23 -6.24
N ILE A 231 -17.92 -15.44 -6.88
CA ILE A 231 -18.85 -14.39 -7.27
C ILE A 231 -20.28 -14.83 -6.93
N ALA A 232 -21.16 -13.86 -6.69
CA ALA A 232 -22.56 -14.08 -6.38
C ALA A 232 -23.25 -15.14 -7.26
N VAL A 233 -23.86 -16.13 -6.61
CA VAL A 233 -24.49 -17.27 -7.26
C VAL A 233 -25.64 -16.86 -8.19
N PRO A 234 -25.81 -17.52 -9.35
CA PRO A 234 -26.96 -17.27 -10.23
C PRO A 234 -28.30 -17.42 -9.50
N GLY A 235 -29.13 -16.37 -9.53
CA GLY A 235 -30.41 -16.29 -8.83
C GLY A 235 -30.31 -15.87 -7.36
N GLY A 236 -29.12 -15.55 -6.84
CA GLY A 236 -28.90 -15.03 -5.49
C GLY A 236 -29.37 -13.57 -5.31
N PRO A 237 -29.73 -13.15 -4.09
CA PRO A 237 -30.02 -11.74 -3.78
C PRO A 237 -28.74 -10.89 -3.71
N PRO A 238 -28.84 -9.54 -3.75
CA PRO A 238 -30.02 -8.76 -4.14
C PRO A 238 -30.29 -8.71 -5.64
N GLY A 239 -29.28 -8.85 -6.50
CA GLY A 239 -29.36 -8.53 -7.94
C GLY A 239 -29.64 -9.70 -8.90
N GLY A 240 -29.72 -10.94 -8.40
CA GLY A 240 -29.94 -12.13 -9.24
C GLY A 240 -28.68 -12.90 -9.61
N GLY A 241 -27.55 -12.61 -8.96
CA GLY A 241 -26.24 -13.22 -9.21
C GLY A 241 -25.42 -12.50 -10.27
N THR A 242 -24.15 -12.84 -10.36
CA THR A 242 -23.19 -12.22 -11.27
C THR A 242 -22.62 -13.24 -12.25
N TRP A 243 -21.93 -12.75 -13.27
CA TRP A 243 -21.19 -13.61 -14.20
C TRP A 243 -19.72 -13.16 -14.32
N GLU A 244 -19.46 -11.85 -14.44
CA GLU A 244 -18.10 -11.31 -14.24
C GLU A 244 -17.79 -11.17 -12.76
N GLY A 245 -18.68 -10.55 -11.98
CA GLY A 245 -18.37 -10.16 -10.60
C GLY A 245 -17.17 -9.20 -10.61
N ALA A 246 -17.23 -8.19 -11.50
CA ALA A 246 -16.08 -7.35 -11.80
C ALA A 246 -15.71 -6.49 -10.59
N TYR A 247 -16.71 -5.79 -10.04
CA TYR A 247 -16.59 -5.06 -8.80
C TYR A 247 -16.50 -6.02 -7.62
N ASP A 248 -17.34 -7.07 -7.62
CA ASP A 248 -17.51 -8.00 -6.52
C ASP A 248 -17.24 -9.47 -6.92
N ASN A 249 -16.04 -10.02 -6.68
CA ASN A 249 -14.86 -9.33 -6.17
C ASN A 249 -13.62 -9.63 -7.01
N THR A 250 -13.78 -9.55 -8.34
CA THR A 250 -12.62 -9.68 -9.26
C THR A 250 -11.66 -8.52 -9.01
N ALA A 251 -12.19 -7.34 -8.68
CA ALA A 251 -11.43 -6.15 -8.33
C ALA A 251 -10.40 -6.40 -7.21
N GLY A 252 -10.84 -6.96 -6.08
CA GLY A 252 -9.97 -7.32 -4.96
C GLY A 252 -9.05 -8.49 -5.28
N SER A 253 -9.56 -9.52 -5.98
CA SER A 253 -8.73 -10.63 -6.44
C SER A 253 -7.53 -10.16 -7.27
N VAL A 254 -7.74 -9.21 -8.18
CA VAL A 254 -6.68 -8.62 -9.00
C VAL A 254 -5.73 -7.74 -8.18
N ALA A 255 -6.24 -6.98 -7.21
CA ALA A 255 -5.38 -6.20 -6.31
C ALA A 255 -4.39 -7.11 -5.56
N VAL A 256 -4.87 -8.22 -4.99
CA VAL A 256 -4.02 -9.24 -4.32
C VAL A 256 -2.98 -9.83 -5.27
N MET A 257 -3.34 -10.09 -6.53
CA MET A 257 -2.38 -10.55 -7.55
C MET A 257 -1.27 -9.52 -7.83
N LEU A 258 -1.59 -8.22 -7.83
CA LEU A 258 -0.61 -7.14 -8.03
C LEU A 258 0.26 -6.92 -6.80
N TYR A 259 -0.31 -7.01 -5.59
CA TYR A 259 0.48 -6.98 -4.36
C TYR A 259 1.46 -8.14 -4.29
N ALA A 260 1.06 -9.34 -4.69
CA ALA A 260 1.98 -10.47 -4.77
C ALA A 260 3.18 -10.15 -5.67
N ARG A 261 2.99 -9.43 -6.78
CA ARG A 261 4.10 -8.99 -7.62
C ARG A 261 4.97 -7.96 -6.89
N ALA A 262 4.37 -6.91 -6.31
CA ALA A 262 5.13 -5.86 -5.61
C ALA A 262 5.93 -6.40 -4.41
N PHE A 263 5.34 -7.31 -3.64
CA PHE A 263 5.94 -7.91 -2.45
C PHE A 263 7.09 -8.89 -2.74
N THR A 264 7.35 -9.22 -4.02
CA THR A 264 8.58 -9.96 -4.39
C THR A 264 9.86 -9.13 -4.22
N GLU A 265 9.73 -7.80 -4.14
CA GLU A 265 10.86 -6.87 -3.93
C GLU A 265 10.89 -6.32 -2.49
N MET A 266 10.20 -6.97 -1.55
CA MET A 266 10.10 -6.55 -0.15
C MET A 266 10.33 -7.75 0.77
N GLU A 267 10.78 -7.48 2.00
CA GLU A 267 10.84 -8.45 3.10
C GLU A 267 9.99 -7.97 4.29
N PHE A 268 9.44 -8.92 5.04
CA PHE A 268 8.49 -8.68 6.14
C PHE A 268 8.98 -9.29 7.46
N GLU A 269 8.53 -8.82 8.62
CA GLU A 269 8.88 -9.40 9.92
C GLU A 269 8.21 -10.77 10.16
N CYS A 270 7.00 -10.93 9.64
CA CYS A 270 6.15 -12.08 9.86
C CYS A 270 6.04 -12.96 8.61
N ASP A 271 5.70 -14.23 8.81
CA ASP A 271 5.19 -15.02 7.69
C ASP A 271 3.95 -14.32 7.11
N THR A 272 3.95 -14.14 5.80
CA THR A 272 2.91 -13.39 5.11
C THR A 272 2.13 -14.32 4.19
N PHE A 273 0.81 -14.35 4.32
CA PHE A 273 -0.07 -15.01 3.36
C PHE A 273 -0.84 -13.99 2.52
N LEU A 274 -0.88 -14.23 1.22
CA LEU A 274 -1.77 -13.57 0.28
C LEU A 274 -2.81 -14.57 -0.17
N ALA A 275 -4.09 -14.30 0.06
CA ALA A 275 -5.13 -15.30 -0.12
C ALA A 275 -6.26 -14.85 -1.03
N LEU A 276 -6.72 -15.80 -1.84
CA LEU A 276 -7.95 -15.72 -2.60
C LEU A 276 -8.95 -16.73 -2.04
N TRP A 277 -9.97 -16.22 -1.35
CA TRP A 277 -10.94 -17.04 -0.63
C TRP A 277 -12.02 -17.57 -1.56
N SER A 278 -12.50 -18.76 -1.26
CA SER A 278 -13.66 -19.33 -1.90
C SER A 278 -14.86 -19.25 -0.97
N SER A 279 -16.03 -19.04 -1.56
CA SER A 279 -17.32 -19.13 -0.89
C SER A 279 -17.48 -18.13 0.27
N GLU A 280 -17.05 -16.90 0.03
CA GLU A 280 -17.41 -15.73 0.84
C GLU A 280 -18.93 -15.53 0.80
N GLU A 281 -19.49 -15.59 -0.41
CA GLU A 281 -20.90 -15.32 -0.74
C GLU A 281 -21.87 -16.34 -0.14
N GLU A 282 -21.34 -17.51 0.24
CA GLU A 282 -22.07 -18.57 0.91
C GLU A 282 -21.77 -18.66 2.42
N GLY A 283 -21.15 -17.63 2.99
CA GLY A 283 -20.93 -17.45 4.41
C GLY A 283 -19.47 -17.60 4.86
N LEU A 284 -18.53 -16.90 4.21
CA LEU A 284 -17.12 -16.79 4.63
C LEU A 284 -16.40 -18.14 4.79
N ARG A 285 -16.77 -19.14 3.99
CA ARG A 285 -16.42 -20.55 4.28
C ARG A 285 -14.94 -20.81 4.10
N GLY A 286 -14.38 -20.29 3.01
CA GLY A 286 -12.98 -20.45 2.65
C GLY A 286 -12.07 -19.86 3.72
N SER A 287 -12.27 -18.59 4.08
CA SER A 287 -11.50 -17.92 5.13
C SER A 287 -11.71 -18.61 6.48
N ASN A 288 -12.95 -18.96 6.87
CA ASN A 288 -13.21 -19.66 8.13
C ASN A 288 -12.49 -21.00 8.22
N ALA A 289 -12.49 -21.78 7.14
CA ALA A 289 -11.79 -23.05 7.11
C ALA A 289 -10.27 -22.86 7.25
N PHE A 290 -9.69 -21.89 6.54
CA PHE A 290 -8.26 -21.58 6.66
C PHE A 290 -7.87 -21.15 8.08
N ALA A 291 -8.69 -20.30 8.69
CA ALA A 291 -8.40 -19.71 9.98
C ALA A 291 -8.59 -20.69 11.16
N ASN A 292 -9.61 -21.57 11.09
CA ASN A 292 -10.03 -22.39 12.22
C ASN A 292 -9.68 -23.88 12.12
N ASN A 293 -9.36 -24.41 10.92
CA ASN A 293 -9.02 -25.82 10.79
C ASN A 293 -7.55 -26.08 11.12
N ASP A 294 -7.28 -27.31 11.58
CA ASP A 294 -5.93 -27.83 11.77
C ASP A 294 -5.48 -28.59 10.52
N CYS A 295 -4.72 -27.93 9.65
CA CYS A 295 -4.18 -28.50 8.42
C CYS A 295 -2.85 -27.85 8.00
N ASP A 296 -2.03 -28.56 7.21
CA ASP A 296 -0.69 -28.10 6.82
C ASP A 296 -0.66 -26.79 6.00
N VAL A 297 -1.79 -26.44 5.38
CA VAL A 297 -1.96 -25.23 4.56
C VAL A 297 -2.68 -24.10 5.33
N CYS A 298 -3.33 -24.45 6.44
CA CYS A 298 -4.16 -23.56 7.25
C CYS A 298 -3.29 -22.56 8.04
N LEU A 299 -3.96 -21.63 8.71
CA LEU A 299 -3.30 -20.68 9.60
C LEU A 299 -2.46 -21.42 10.68
N PRO A 300 -1.14 -21.16 10.78
CA PRO A 300 -0.29 -21.81 11.78
C PRO A 300 -0.75 -21.50 13.20
N GLN A 301 -0.92 -22.53 14.02
CA GLN A 301 -1.43 -22.39 15.39
C GLN A 301 -0.33 -22.08 16.43
N ASP A 302 0.94 -22.11 16.01
CA ASP A 302 2.11 -21.81 16.84
C ASP A 302 2.66 -20.39 16.63
N LYS A 303 1.99 -19.58 15.80
CA LYS A 303 2.34 -18.19 15.51
C LYS A 303 1.19 -17.23 15.84
N GLU A 304 1.54 -16.02 16.25
CA GLU A 304 0.59 -14.94 16.48
C GLU A 304 0.07 -14.38 15.15
N LEU A 305 -1.25 -14.42 14.92
CA LEU A 305 -1.87 -13.67 13.83
C LEU A 305 -2.00 -12.19 14.21
N ARG A 306 -1.07 -11.34 13.75
CA ARG A 306 -1.02 -9.91 14.11
C ARG A 306 -2.15 -9.11 13.47
N PHE A 307 -2.25 -9.18 12.14
CA PHE A 307 -3.26 -8.45 11.40
C PHE A 307 -3.66 -9.11 10.07
N TYR A 308 -4.79 -8.66 9.54
CA TYR A 308 -5.29 -9.06 8.23
C TYR A 308 -5.94 -7.88 7.47
N ILE A 309 -5.56 -7.65 6.21
CA ILE A 309 -6.20 -6.63 5.35
C ILE A 309 -7.10 -7.31 4.31
N ASN A 310 -8.37 -6.91 4.26
CA ASN A 310 -9.35 -7.46 3.34
C ASN A 310 -9.70 -6.45 2.25
N MET A 311 -9.71 -6.98 1.02
CA MET A 311 -9.89 -6.23 -0.20
C MET A 311 -11.22 -6.69 -0.83
N ASP A 312 -12.28 -5.89 -0.73
CA ASP A 312 -13.59 -6.24 -1.27
C ASP A 312 -14.31 -5.06 -1.91
N MET A 313 -14.94 -5.28 -3.06
CA MET A 313 -15.74 -4.28 -3.76
C MET A 313 -14.99 -2.94 -3.95
N MET A 314 -13.87 -2.91 -4.69
CA MET A 314 -13.02 -1.71 -4.86
C MET A 314 -13.00 -1.14 -6.29
N GLY A 315 -12.57 0.14 -6.40
CA GLY A 315 -12.40 0.85 -7.67
C GLY A 315 -13.60 1.72 -8.08
N VAL A 316 -14.75 1.56 -7.44
CA VAL A 316 -15.85 2.52 -7.50
C VAL A 316 -15.82 3.37 -6.24
N SER A 317 -14.84 4.26 -6.14
CA SER A 317 -14.59 5.10 -4.96
C SER A 317 -13.93 6.43 -5.34
N TRP A 318 -13.80 7.36 -4.39
CA TRP A 318 -12.93 8.52 -4.57
C TRP A 318 -11.51 8.08 -5.03
N PRO A 319 -10.83 8.81 -5.94
CA PRO A 319 -11.17 10.11 -6.53
C PRO A 319 -12.20 10.14 -7.68
N ALA A 320 -12.84 9.04 -8.04
CA ALA A 320 -13.88 9.06 -9.08
C ALA A 320 -15.12 9.85 -8.65
N HIS A 321 -15.86 10.36 -9.63
CA HIS A 321 -17.08 11.14 -9.42
C HIS A 321 -18.26 10.51 -10.13
N LYS A 322 -19.42 10.58 -9.48
CA LYS A 322 -20.72 10.19 -10.02
C LYS A 322 -21.11 11.12 -11.17
N SER A 323 -22.08 10.70 -11.96
CA SER A 323 -22.69 11.55 -12.99
C SER A 323 -23.35 12.84 -12.44
N SER A 324 -23.71 12.87 -11.15
CA SER A 324 -24.19 14.08 -10.46
C SER A 324 -23.09 15.14 -10.26
N GLY A 325 -21.83 14.74 -10.34
CA GLY A 325 -20.66 15.55 -9.98
C GLY A 325 -20.21 15.35 -8.53
N ASP A 326 -20.94 14.59 -7.72
CA ASP A 326 -20.50 14.22 -6.37
C ASP A 326 -19.41 13.14 -6.43
N PRO A 327 -18.39 13.17 -5.55
CA PRO A 327 -17.45 12.06 -5.43
C PRO A 327 -18.16 10.77 -4.99
N PHE A 328 -17.67 9.64 -5.48
CA PHE A 328 -18.00 8.34 -4.86
C PHE A 328 -17.44 8.27 -3.45
N PRO A 329 -18.11 7.59 -2.51
CA PRO A 329 -17.56 7.42 -1.17
C PRO A 329 -16.34 6.48 -1.21
N TYR A 330 -15.49 6.60 -0.21
CA TYR A 330 -14.31 5.78 0.01
C TYR A 330 -14.37 5.27 1.45
N HIS A 331 -14.33 3.95 1.64
CA HIS A 331 -14.37 3.35 2.96
C HIS A 331 -13.12 2.52 3.23
N ALA A 332 -12.53 2.75 4.38
CA ALA A 332 -11.51 1.87 4.93
C ALA A 332 -11.73 1.78 6.44
N TRP A 333 -12.11 0.60 6.91
CA TRP A 333 -12.45 0.41 8.31
C TRP A 333 -11.49 -0.50 9.01
N SER A 334 -11.04 -0.07 10.18
CA SER A 334 -10.21 -0.87 11.08
C SER A 334 -11.06 -1.55 12.14
N GLY A 335 -10.55 -2.63 12.71
CA GLY A 335 -11.15 -3.28 13.87
C GLY A 335 -10.21 -4.28 14.54
N PRO A 336 -10.68 -4.97 15.59
CA PRO A 336 -12.01 -4.84 16.20
C PRO A 336 -12.18 -3.55 17.01
N ASP A 337 -13.38 -2.96 16.93
CA ASP A 337 -13.87 -1.88 17.80
C ASP A 337 -14.63 -2.48 19.00
N LEU A 338 -14.08 -2.41 20.21
CA LEU A 338 -14.69 -2.99 21.42
C LEU A 338 -15.46 -1.93 22.23
N ASP A 339 -14.98 -0.70 22.25
CA ASP A 339 -15.58 0.49 22.84
C ASP A 339 -15.55 1.65 21.82
N PRO A 340 -16.68 1.93 21.13
CA PRO A 340 -16.77 2.99 20.12
C PRO A 340 -16.42 4.40 20.60
N ALA A 341 -16.25 4.61 21.91
CA ALA A 341 -15.81 5.89 22.47
C ALA A 341 -14.28 6.06 22.53
N VAL A 342 -13.51 5.02 22.22
CA VAL A 342 -12.05 4.98 22.33
C VAL A 342 -11.48 4.30 21.08
N GLN A 343 -10.27 4.70 20.68
CA GLN A 343 -9.52 3.93 19.68
C GLN A 343 -8.85 2.74 20.36
N ASP A 344 -9.30 1.53 20.08
CA ASP A 344 -8.90 0.34 20.83
C ASP A 344 -7.67 -0.36 20.26
N VAL A 345 -7.38 -0.13 18.98
CA VAL A 345 -6.34 -0.86 18.25
C VAL A 345 -5.34 0.06 17.55
N GLU A 346 -4.09 -0.38 17.48
CA GLU A 346 -3.01 0.40 16.84
C GLU A 346 -3.19 0.47 15.33
N ILE A 347 -3.79 -0.54 14.70
CA ILE A 347 -4.00 -0.55 13.26
C ILE A 347 -4.85 0.65 12.79
N THR A 348 -5.71 1.19 13.65
CA THR A 348 -6.44 2.44 13.40
C THR A 348 -5.51 3.64 13.29
N THR A 349 -4.45 3.71 14.11
CA THR A 349 -3.41 4.75 14.00
C THR A 349 -2.67 4.62 12.66
N VAL A 350 -2.34 3.40 12.25
CA VAL A 350 -1.70 3.15 10.94
C VAL A 350 -2.62 3.59 9.80
N LEU A 351 -3.90 3.24 9.89
CA LEU A 351 -4.93 3.60 8.92
C LEU A 351 -5.08 5.13 8.77
N ASP A 352 -5.25 5.89 9.86
CA ASP A 352 -5.34 7.35 9.81
C ASP A 352 -4.03 7.97 9.29
N HIS A 353 -2.88 7.48 9.76
CA HIS A 353 -1.58 7.97 9.32
C HIS A 353 -1.36 7.84 7.81
N VAL A 354 -1.69 6.68 7.23
CA VAL A 354 -1.57 6.44 5.79
C VAL A 354 -2.45 7.39 5.01
N HIS A 355 -3.72 7.52 5.38
CA HIS A 355 -4.66 8.36 4.63
C HIS A 355 -4.37 9.85 4.81
N ARG A 356 -4.19 10.32 6.04
CA ARG A 356 -4.06 11.74 6.39
C ARG A 356 -2.68 12.30 6.10
N ASP A 357 -1.63 11.61 6.54
CA ASP A 357 -0.28 12.19 6.53
C ASP A 357 0.49 11.83 5.26
N ILE A 358 0.40 10.57 4.82
CA ILE A 358 1.15 10.06 3.67
C ILE A 358 0.43 10.39 2.37
N LEU A 359 -0.80 9.89 2.20
CA LEU A 359 -1.60 10.07 0.98
C LEU A 359 -2.22 11.47 0.89
N LYS A 360 -2.30 12.19 2.02
CA LYS A 360 -2.89 13.53 2.11
C LYS A 360 -4.31 13.54 1.55
N ALA A 361 -5.05 12.47 1.84
CA ALA A 361 -6.42 12.30 1.43
C ALA A 361 -7.29 13.42 2.02
N PRO A 362 -8.35 13.84 1.32
CA PRO A 362 -9.17 14.96 1.76
C PRO A 362 -10.16 14.49 2.84
N MET A 363 -9.66 14.22 4.04
CA MET A 363 -10.40 13.58 5.15
C MET A 363 -11.69 14.33 5.55
N ASP A 364 -11.78 15.64 5.29
CA ASP A 364 -12.96 16.46 5.62
C ASP A 364 -13.90 16.72 4.42
N LEU A 365 -13.65 16.07 3.27
CA LEU A 365 -14.47 16.24 2.07
C LEU A 365 -15.88 15.68 2.31
N ARG A 366 -16.90 16.46 1.96
CA ARG A 366 -18.32 16.12 2.19
C ARG A 366 -19.18 16.49 0.99
N ILE A 367 -20.31 15.81 0.85
CA ILE A 367 -21.32 16.09 -0.18
C ILE A 367 -22.56 16.79 0.38
N GLU A 368 -23.34 17.41 -0.50
CA GLU A 368 -24.70 17.84 -0.19
C GLU A 368 -25.64 16.62 -0.25
N GLY A 369 -26.23 16.24 0.89
CA GLY A 369 -27.07 15.05 0.99
C GLY A 369 -26.47 14.03 1.94
N SER A 370 -26.73 12.74 1.69
CA SER A 370 -26.14 11.63 2.42
C SER A 370 -25.66 10.58 1.43
N TYR A 371 -24.58 9.87 1.78
CA TYR A 371 -24.35 8.56 1.21
C TYR A 371 -25.48 7.62 1.68
N GLY A 372 -25.86 6.67 0.82
CA GLY A 372 -26.89 5.68 1.14
C GLY A 372 -26.58 4.98 2.47
N ALA A 373 -27.60 4.41 3.12
CA ALA A 373 -27.44 3.80 4.43
C ALA A 373 -26.52 2.56 4.34
N GLY A 374 -25.23 2.79 4.58
CA GLY A 374 -24.20 1.79 4.63
C GLY A 374 -23.46 1.91 5.94
N CYS A 375 -24.04 1.29 6.96
CA CYS A 375 -23.28 0.59 7.99
C CYS A 375 -22.46 1.35 9.03
N ASP A 376 -22.28 2.67 8.93
CA ASP A 376 -21.77 3.41 10.09
C ASP A 376 -22.87 3.48 11.17
N GLN A 377 -22.79 2.57 12.13
CA GLN A 377 -23.70 2.52 13.28
C GLN A 377 -23.22 3.41 14.43
N HIS A 378 -22.03 4.02 14.30
CA HIS A 378 -21.31 4.64 15.41
C HIS A 378 -21.16 6.16 15.26
N TRP A 379 -21.05 6.70 14.05
CA TRP A 379 -20.78 8.12 13.82
C TRP A 379 -21.90 8.80 13.03
N ASP A 380 -22.88 9.34 13.75
CA ASP A 380 -24.03 10.09 13.21
C ASP A 380 -23.61 11.25 12.27
N ASP A 381 -22.38 11.74 12.34
CA ASP A 381 -21.85 12.83 11.53
C ASP A 381 -21.08 12.38 10.28
N HIS A 382 -20.94 11.07 10.02
CA HIS A 382 -20.26 10.54 8.82
C HIS A 382 -21.19 10.37 7.62
N TYR A 383 -22.51 10.55 7.79
CA TYR A 383 -23.53 10.30 6.77
C TYR A 383 -23.29 10.98 5.40
N ASN A 384 -22.45 12.02 5.32
CA ASN A 384 -22.11 12.71 4.07
C ASN A 384 -20.60 12.89 3.86
N LEU A 385 -19.78 12.14 4.61
CA LEU A 385 -18.31 12.16 4.52
C LEU A 385 -17.87 11.30 3.33
N VAL A 386 -16.95 11.83 2.52
CA VAL A 386 -16.41 11.09 1.36
C VAL A 386 -15.38 10.07 1.79
N MET A 387 -14.51 10.45 2.74
CA MET A 387 -13.45 9.61 3.28
C MET A 387 -13.91 9.01 4.61
N ASP A 388 -14.57 7.86 4.56
CA ASP A 388 -15.04 7.16 5.74
C ASP A 388 -13.95 6.19 6.22
N VAL A 389 -12.99 6.74 6.96
CA VAL A 389 -11.75 6.06 7.35
C VAL A 389 -11.62 6.12 8.87
N HIS A 390 -11.98 5.04 9.54
CA HIS A 390 -12.01 4.98 11.01
C HIS A 390 -12.01 3.53 11.53
N GLU A 391 -12.15 3.37 12.84
CA GLU A 391 -12.41 2.11 13.51
C GLU A 391 -13.92 1.84 13.55
N ASP A 392 -14.34 0.64 13.14
CA ASP A 392 -15.76 0.27 13.03
C ASP A 392 -15.99 -1.20 13.45
N THR A 393 -17.17 -1.46 14.01
CA THR A 393 -17.68 -2.81 14.24
C THR A 393 -18.15 -3.49 12.96
N PHE A 394 -18.22 -2.75 11.85
CA PHE A 394 -18.73 -3.27 10.60
C PHE A 394 -17.98 -4.51 10.09
N GLY A 395 -18.75 -5.58 9.88
CA GLY A 395 -18.25 -6.87 9.47
C GLY A 395 -19.17 -7.50 8.44
N ARG A 396 -18.76 -7.49 7.17
CA ARG A 396 -19.53 -8.06 6.04
C ARG A 396 -18.77 -9.05 5.17
N SER A 397 -17.45 -9.20 5.36
CA SER A 397 -16.56 -9.95 4.46
C SER A 397 -15.53 -10.75 5.26
N ASP A 398 -14.56 -11.38 4.59
CA ASP A 398 -13.62 -12.35 5.17
C ASP A 398 -12.77 -11.81 6.33
N HIS A 399 -12.61 -10.49 6.48
CA HIS A 399 -11.92 -9.91 7.64
C HIS A 399 -12.56 -10.29 8.97
N VAL A 400 -13.88 -10.52 9.00
CA VAL A 400 -14.61 -10.91 10.21
C VAL A 400 -14.03 -12.19 10.80
N THR A 401 -13.71 -13.17 9.96
CA THR A 401 -13.10 -14.44 10.38
C THR A 401 -11.83 -14.21 11.20
N PHE A 402 -10.95 -13.32 10.74
CA PHE A 402 -9.65 -13.07 11.37
C PHE A 402 -9.78 -12.15 12.59
N ARG A 403 -10.68 -11.18 12.52
CA ARG A 403 -11.06 -10.32 13.64
C ARG A 403 -11.57 -11.13 14.83
N ASP A 404 -12.39 -12.15 14.57
CA ASP A 404 -12.94 -13.05 15.61
C ASP A 404 -11.86 -13.92 16.28
N LEU A 405 -10.70 -14.10 15.64
CA LEU A 405 -9.49 -14.69 16.23
C LEU A 405 -8.59 -13.68 16.95
N GLY A 406 -9.04 -12.43 17.11
CA GLY A 406 -8.32 -11.37 17.79
C GLY A 406 -7.31 -10.61 16.92
N ALA A 407 -7.23 -10.89 15.62
CA ALA A 407 -6.38 -10.12 14.72
C ALA A 407 -6.91 -8.68 14.59
N GLN A 408 -6.00 -7.71 14.47
CA GLN A 408 -6.37 -6.38 14.04
C GLN A 408 -6.63 -6.41 12.53
N THR A 409 -7.70 -5.79 12.04
CA THR A 409 -8.08 -5.91 10.62
C THR A 409 -8.29 -4.56 9.97
N ILE A 410 -8.01 -4.44 8.67
CA ILE A 410 -8.49 -3.34 7.83
C ILE A 410 -9.38 -3.94 6.75
N PHE A 411 -10.50 -3.27 6.47
CA PHE A 411 -11.42 -3.62 5.40
C PHE A 411 -11.59 -2.44 4.45
N HIS A 412 -11.06 -2.56 3.23
CA HIS A 412 -11.28 -1.59 2.17
C HIS A 412 -12.56 -1.94 1.41
N LEU A 413 -13.47 -0.96 1.31
CA LEU A 413 -14.75 -1.07 0.63
C LEU A 413 -15.01 0.18 -0.23
N GLY A 414 -15.46 -0.02 -1.46
CA GLY A 414 -15.90 1.07 -2.35
C GLY A 414 -17.33 1.51 -2.10
N ALA A 415 -18.01 1.93 -3.17
CA ALA A 415 -19.40 2.37 -3.16
C ALA A 415 -20.40 1.32 -2.62
N TYR A 416 -21.37 1.80 -1.84
CA TYR A 416 -22.52 0.99 -1.42
C TYR A 416 -23.45 0.65 -2.58
N ASP A 417 -24.35 -0.31 -2.36
CA ASP A 417 -25.41 -0.71 -3.28
C ASP A 417 -26.23 0.48 -3.83
N ASP A 418 -26.50 1.49 -3.00
CA ASP A 418 -27.23 2.71 -3.39
C ASP A 418 -26.45 3.55 -4.43
N ASP A 419 -25.12 3.48 -4.40
CA ASP A 419 -24.22 4.20 -5.29
C ASP A 419 -23.69 3.33 -6.44
N TYR A 420 -23.72 2.00 -6.28
CA TYR A 420 -23.38 1.03 -7.32
C TYR A 420 -24.43 -0.11 -7.34
N PRO A 421 -25.58 0.09 -8.03
CA PRO A 421 -26.70 -0.85 -7.99
C PRO A 421 -26.45 -2.17 -8.74
N ALA A 422 -25.26 -2.34 -9.32
CA ALA A 422 -24.86 -3.55 -10.00
C ALA A 422 -24.33 -4.63 -9.05
N TYR A 423 -24.13 -4.33 -7.76
CA TYR A 423 -23.80 -5.33 -6.73
C TYR A 423 -24.71 -6.58 -6.81
N HIS A 424 -24.10 -7.77 -6.84
CA HIS A 424 -24.76 -9.07 -7.02
C HIS A 424 -25.70 -9.17 -8.23
N ALA A 425 -25.52 -8.33 -9.26
CA ALA A 425 -26.37 -8.29 -10.44
C ALA A 425 -25.61 -8.71 -11.72
N PRO A 426 -26.30 -9.18 -12.77
CA PRO A 426 -25.65 -9.50 -14.05
C PRO A 426 -24.97 -8.30 -14.73
N THR A 427 -25.25 -7.08 -14.25
CA THR A 427 -24.62 -5.83 -14.69
C THR A 427 -23.36 -5.48 -13.89
N ASP A 428 -22.93 -6.31 -12.93
CA ASP A 428 -21.60 -6.21 -12.33
C ASP A 428 -20.55 -6.66 -13.34
N THR A 429 -20.24 -5.74 -14.27
CA THR A 429 -19.29 -5.93 -15.35
C THR A 429 -18.25 -4.82 -15.36
N LEU A 430 -17.07 -5.09 -15.90
CA LEU A 430 -16.01 -4.09 -16.03
C LEU A 430 -16.45 -2.91 -16.89
N GLU A 431 -17.22 -3.16 -17.95
CA GLU A 431 -17.81 -2.10 -18.79
C GLU A 431 -18.74 -1.19 -17.97
N ASN A 432 -19.53 -1.76 -17.05
CA ASN A 432 -20.40 -0.99 -16.18
C ASN A 432 -19.59 -0.19 -15.17
N MET A 433 -18.58 -0.78 -14.52
CA MET A 433 -17.65 -0.04 -13.64
C MET A 433 -17.04 1.17 -14.35
N ILE A 434 -16.48 0.96 -15.55
CA ILE A 434 -15.88 2.02 -16.39
C ILE A 434 -16.90 3.12 -16.67
N THR A 435 -18.13 2.74 -17.02
CA THR A 435 -19.19 3.70 -17.35
C THR A 435 -19.62 4.52 -16.13
N GLU A 436 -19.82 3.88 -14.98
CA GLU A 436 -20.32 4.52 -13.76
C GLU A 436 -19.32 5.54 -13.19
N VAL A 437 -18.01 5.24 -13.22
CA VAL A 437 -16.97 6.15 -12.74
C VAL A 437 -16.58 7.24 -13.75
N GLY A 438 -17.16 7.20 -14.96
CA GLY A 438 -16.95 8.23 -15.98
C GLY A 438 -15.81 7.96 -16.98
N GLY A 439 -15.25 6.75 -17.00
CA GLY A 439 -14.27 6.29 -17.99
C GLY A 439 -13.10 5.50 -17.41
N GLU A 440 -12.30 4.89 -18.29
CA GLU A 440 -11.15 4.05 -17.89
C GLU A 440 -10.13 4.83 -17.05
N ASP A 441 -9.82 6.07 -17.42
CA ASP A 441 -8.84 6.88 -16.69
C ASP A 441 -9.28 7.21 -15.26
N GLU A 442 -10.58 7.39 -15.03
CA GLU A 442 -11.13 7.63 -13.68
C GLU A 442 -11.16 6.33 -12.87
N LEU A 443 -11.49 5.20 -13.49
CA LEU A 443 -11.42 3.89 -12.85
C LEU A 443 -9.99 3.57 -12.40
N LYS A 444 -9.00 3.81 -13.26
CA LYS A 444 -7.58 3.59 -12.95
C LYS A 444 -7.12 4.44 -11.77
N LYS A 445 -7.48 5.72 -11.72
CA LYS A 445 -7.14 6.60 -10.57
C LYS A 445 -7.82 6.14 -9.29
N SER A 446 -9.09 5.75 -9.38
CA SER A 446 -9.89 5.27 -8.24
C SER A 446 -9.25 4.05 -7.59
N ILE A 447 -8.99 3.01 -8.39
CA ILE A 447 -8.39 1.78 -7.87
C ILE A 447 -6.94 1.97 -7.42
N GLU A 448 -6.15 2.80 -8.10
CA GLU A 448 -4.77 3.07 -7.71
C GLU A 448 -4.68 3.68 -6.31
N PHE A 449 -5.61 4.57 -5.95
CA PHE A 449 -5.64 5.17 -4.62
C PHE A 449 -5.89 4.13 -3.52
N VAL A 450 -6.92 3.30 -3.68
CA VAL A 450 -7.21 2.18 -2.76
C VAL A 450 -6.00 1.26 -2.67
N MET A 451 -5.38 0.94 -3.82
CA MET A 451 -4.28 0.00 -3.86
C MET A 451 -3.05 0.50 -3.10
N TRP A 452 -2.73 1.79 -3.23
CA TRP A 452 -1.63 2.39 -2.49
C TRP A 452 -1.92 2.54 -1.00
N ALA A 453 -3.16 2.86 -0.60
CA ALA A 453 -3.55 2.89 0.81
C ALA A 453 -3.31 1.53 1.48
N ALA A 454 -3.92 0.47 0.97
CA ALA A 454 -3.77 -0.88 1.53
C ALA A 454 -2.33 -1.41 1.50
N MET A 455 -1.53 -1.06 0.47
CA MET A 455 -0.11 -1.45 0.43
C MET A 455 0.69 -0.77 1.54
N LEU A 456 0.51 0.54 1.72
CA LEU A 456 1.22 1.31 2.72
C LEU A 456 0.82 0.90 4.13
N GLU A 457 -0.47 0.67 4.38
CA GLU A 457 -0.98 0.12 5.63
C GLU A 457 -0.33 -1.22 5.96
N PHE A 458 -0.24 -2.14 4.98
CA PHE A 458 0.37 -3.45 5.18
C PHE A 458 1.83 -3.34 5.60
N ILE A 459 2.62 -2.56 4.85
CA ILE A 459 4.07 -2.43 5.08
C ILE A 459 4.34 -1.70 6.41
N ILE A 460 3.54 -0.69 6.75
CA ILE A 460 3.70 0.05 8.02
C ILE A 460 3.24 -0.79 9.22
N ALA A 461 2.14 -1.54 9.08
CA ALA A 461 1.63 -2.42 10.14
C ALA A 461 2.62 -3.54 10.47
N ASP A 462 3.27 -4.14 9.47
CA ASP A 462 4.35 -5.12 9.66
C ASP A 462 5.47 -4.58 10.56
N GLN A 463 5.85 -3.31 10.36
CA GLN A 463 6.90 -2.62 11.10
C GLN A 463 6.40 -1.94 12.39
N THR A 464 5.15 -2.18 12.81
CA THR A 464 4.54 -1.56 14.00
C THR A 464 4.33 -2.60 15.10
N PRO A 465 5.20 -2.64 16.13
CA PRO A 465 5.14 -3.63 17.20
C PRO A 465 3.85 -3.62 18.04
N GLU A 466 3.10 -2.53 18.00
CA GLU A 466 1.84 -2.38 18.72
C GLU A 466 0.64 -2.97 17.93
N VAL A 467 0.82 -3.28 16.64
CA VAL A 467 -0.11 -4.11 15.88
C VAL A 467 0.13 -5.57 16.26
N ARG A 468 -0.77 -6.08 17.09
CA ARG A 468 -0.70 -7.38 17.77
C ARG A 468 -2.09 -7.96 17.93
N ASN A 469 -2.16 -9.29 18.02
CA ASN A 469 -3.41 -9.99 18.30
C ASN A 469 -3.91 -9.64 19.71
N LEU A 470 -5.20 -9.36 19.86
CA LEU A 470 -5.81 -8.98 21.14
C LEU A 470 -6.05 -10.17 22.07
N GLY A 471 -5.98 -11.40 21.55
CA GLY A 471 -6.17 -12.65 22.29
C GLY A 471 -4.88 -13.44 22.57
N ALA A 472 -3.72 -12.99 22.08
CA ALA A 472 -2.44 -13.70 22.18
C ALA A 472 -1.72 -13.56 23.54
#